data_AF-A0A957AT60-F1
#
_entry.id   AF-A0A957AT60-F1
#
_cell.length_a   1.000
_cell.length_b   1.000
_cell.length_c   1.000
_cell.angle_alpha   90.00
_cell.angle_beta   90.00
_cell.angle_gamma   90.00
#
_symmetry.space_group_name_H-M   'P 1'
#
loop_
_entity.id
_entity.type
_entity.pdbx_description
1 polymer ?
#
loop_
_entity_poly.entity_id
_entity_poly.type
_entity_poly.pdbx_seq_one_letter_code
_entity_poly.pdbx_strand_id
1 'polypeptide(L)'
;LTAIALQVLVGLLVPLVAALWPISNGARVTIREAISNYGLGQGRFGQGFVDRTLVNSQHYLPWISRPLVISLRNTFRRKGRLALTMLTLTLGGAIFVAVLSVRASLYQTVDDAVRNNNFHVVIGIDRDVRTDALQNEALQVPGVVAAESWGRATARRQRPDAVVGSASENGMPSLPSRSGEEGVQTRTQPGLPAGESDEIRIHAPPAGSQMLRPQIISGRWLLPEDENALVVDTTFMDAENDVRVGDTITLKIDGKESDWVVVGVMEGVLDQPTGYANYDYFSRLMGRTGRASVLRVLTNSEDPAVHRRVAAALEQRFQQAGYTVTLLSTRDENLEGTEYQFGILVNLLLVMTFLMALVGGLGLMGTMSINVIERTREIGVMRAIGAATRSIMQIITVEGVLIGFISWIQATVLAYPLSRVLSDQVGMAFTNAPLSFAFSAVGILIWLVIVIAVAALASYLPARNASRLTVREVLAYE
;
A
#
# COMPACT_ATOMS: atom_id res chain seq x y z
N LEU A 1 -17.95 3.64 -17.22
CA LEU A 1 -19.28 4.30 -17.02
C LEU A 1 -19.74 4.27 -15.56
N THR A 2 -19.63 3.13 -14.85
CA THR A 2 -20.03 3.00 -13.43
C THR A 2 -19.26 3.91 -12.46
N ALA A 3 -17.94 4.01 -12.60
CA ALA A 3 -17.11 4.86 -11.73
C ALA A 3 -17.42 6.36 -11.87
N ILE A 4 -17.64 6.84 -13.09
CA ILE A 4 -18.00 8.25 -13.36
C ILE A 4 -19.40 8.54 -12.78
N ALA A 5 -20.36 7.64 -13.00
CA ALA A 5 -21.69 7.77 -12.41
C ALA A 5 -21.63 7.81 -10.88
N LEU A 6 -20.80 6.97 -10.26
CA LEU A 6 -20.57 6.97 -8.82
C LEU A 6 -19.94 8.29 -8.35
N GLN A 7 -18.93 8.81 -9.07
CA GLN A 7 -18.31 10.10 -8.74
C GLN A 7 -19.29 11.27 -8.83
N VAL A 8 -20.11 11.32 -9.88
CA VAL A 8 -21.15 12.35 -10.02
C VAL A 8 -22.19 12.24 -8.91
N LEU A 9 -22.61 11.00 -8.60
CA LEU A 9 -23.56 10.74 -7.52
C LEU A 9 -22.98 11.21 -6.18
N VAL A 10 -21.79 10.75 -5.80
CA VAL A 10 -21.12 11.16 -4.55
C VAL A 10 -20.88 12.67 -4.51
N GLY A 11 -20.42 13.26 -5.62
CA GLY A 11 -20.14 14.69 -5.74
C GLY A 11 -21.37 15.59 -5.56
N LEU A 12 -22.57 15.11 -5.90
CA LEU A 12 -23.82 15.84 -5.67
C LEU A 12 -24.46 15.51 -4.32
N LEU A 13 -24.42 14.25 -3.92
CA LEU A 13 -25.14 13.74 -2.75
C LEU A 13 -24.45 14.15 -1.44
N VAL A 14 -23.11 14.14 -1.40
CA VAL A 14 -22.34 14.51 -0.18
C VAL A 14 -22.57 15.97 0.23
N PRO A 15 -22.47 16.98 -0.67
CA PRO A 15 -22.79 18.37 -0.31
C PRO A 15 -24.24 18.56 0.15
N LEU A 16 -25.20 17.90 -0.51
CA LEU A 16 -26.61 17.96 -0.14
C LEU A 16 -26.85 17.42 1.28
N VAL A 17 -26.29 16.25 1.59
CA VAL A 17 -26.38 15.64 2.93
C VAL A 17 -25.65 16.49 3.98
N ALA A 18 -24.48 17.03 3.64
CA ALA A 18 -23.74 17.91 4.53
C ALA A 18 -24.50 19.22 4.83
N ALA A 19 -25.27 19.75 3.87
CA ALA A 19 -26.09 20.95 4.03
C ALA A 19 -27.41 20.69 4.79
N LEU A 20 -27.97 19.48 4.72
CA LEU A 20 -29.23 19.11 5.37
C LEU A 20 -29.20 19.33 6.89
N TRP A 21 -28.10 19.00 7.56
CA TRP A 21 -27.94 19.19 9.00
C TRP A 21 -28.03 20.67 9.44
N PRO A 22 -27.19 21.60 8.93
CA PRO A 22 -27.30 23.01 9.28
C PRO A 22 -28.64 23.63 8.87
N ILE A 23 -29.22 23.24 7.73
CA ILE A 23 -30.53 23.74 7.29
C ILE A 23 -31.64 23.27 8.24
N SER A 24 -31.69 21.98 8.60
CA SER A 24 -32.71 21.45 9.51
C SER A 24 -32.61 22.07 10.90
N ASN A 25 -31.40 22.27 11.42
CA ASN A 25 -31.20 22.94 12.70
C ASN A 25 -31.57 24.42 12.65
N GLY A 26 -31.23 25.12 11.57
CA GLY A 26 -31.62 26.52 11.38
C GLY A 26 -33.14 26.71 11.26
N ALA A 27 -33.82 25.81 10.55
CA ALA A 27 -35.27 25.84 10.37
C ALA A 27 -36.06 25.52 11.64
N ARG A 28 -35.45 24.86 12.63
CA ARG A 28 -36.07 24.55 13.93
C ARG A 28 -35.96 25.68 14.96
N VAL A 29 -35.19 26.74 14.68
CA VAL A 29 -35.07 27.89 15.59
C VAL A 29 -36.38 28.67 15.59
N THR A 30 -37.02 28.79 16.75
CA THR A 30 -38.29 29.52 16.86
C THR A 30 -38.06 31.05 16.80
N ILE A 31 -39.05 31.81 16.34
CA ILE A 31 -39.00 33.29 16.29
C ILE A 31 -38.65 33.88 17.67
N ARG A 32 -39.21 33.30 18.74
CA ARG A 32 -38.91 33.70 20.12
C ARG A 32 -37.45 33.46 20.49
N GLU A 33 -36.86 32.34 20.10
CA GLU A 33 -35.47 31.97 20.38
C GLU A 33 -34.46 32.78 19.54
N ALA A 34 -34.84 33.17 18.32
CA ALA A 34 -34.06 34.07 17.48
C ALA A 34 -34.01 35.50 18.05
N ILE A 35 -35.12 35.99 18.60
CA ILE A 35 -35.23 37.36 19.14
C ILE A 35 -34.70 37.46 20.58
N SER A 36 -34.82 36.39 21.39
CA SER A 36 -34.40 36.40 22.80
C SER A 36 -32.91 36.13 23.04
N ASN A 37 -32.15 35.74 22.00
CA ASN A 37 -30.72 35.54 22.09
C ASN A 37 -29.96 36.88 22.15
N TYR A 38 -29.93 37.47 23.35
CA TYR A 38 -28.98 38.50 23.73
C TYR A 38 -27.56 37.91 23.83
N GLY A 39 -26.97 37.50 22.71
CA GLY A 39 -25.52 37.23 22.54
C GLY A 39 -24.83 36.19 23.44
N LEU A 40 -25.51 35.61 24.43
CA LEU A 40 -24.96 34.69 25.42
C LEU A 40 -25.59 33.31 25.19
N GLY A 41 -24.87 32.45 24.47
CA GLY A 41 -25.35 31.13 24.09
C GLY A 41 -25.86 30.30 25.28
N GLN A 42 -27.03 29.69 25.13
CA GLN A 42 -27.71 28.86 26.14
C GLN A 42 -27.06 27.47 26.37
N GLY A 43 -25.74 27.32 26.31
CA GLY A 43 -25.05 26.04 26.52
C GLY A 43 -24.48 25.89 27.93
N ARG A 44 -24.79 24.79 28.63
CA ARG A 44 -24.24 24.38 29.95
C ARG A 44 -22.75 24.72 30.09
N PHE A 45 -22.47 25.89 30.66
CA PHE A 45 -21.12 26.36 30.95
C PHE A 45 -20.49 25.48 32.03
N GLY A 46 -19.25 25.00 31.82
CA GLY A 46 -18.41 24.44 32.89
C GLY A 46 -18.59 22.96 33.27
N GLN A 47 -19.43 22.16 32.59
CA GLN A 47 -19.68 20.75 32.98
C GLN A 47 -19.12 19.69 31.99
N GLY A 48 -18.44 20.10 30.91
CA GLY A 48 -17.95 19.16 29.90
C GLY A 48 -16.70 18.39 30.32
N PHE A 49 -16.53 17.15 29.83
CA PHE A 49 -15.33 16.32 30.02
C PHE A 49 -14.04 17.08 29.66
N VAL A 50 -14.05 17.82 28.55
CA VAL A 50 -12.93 18.64 28.05
C VAL A 50 -12.57 19.79 29.02
N ASP A 51 -13.57 20.43 29.64
CA ASP A 51 -13.32 21.49 30.62
C ASP A 51 -12.62 20.94 31.88
N ARG A 52 -13.01 19.73 32.33
CA ARG A 52 -12.37 19.06 33.47
C ARG A 52 -10.95 18.60 33.17
N THR A 53 -10.71 18.02 31.99
CA THR A 53 -9.37 17.54 31.61
C THR A 53 -8.40 18.69 31.33
N LEU A 54 -8.86 19.82 30.77
CA LEU A 54 -8.04 21.02 30.54
C LEU A 54 -7.66 21.77 31.82
N VAL A 55 -8.52 21.77 32.84
CA VAL A 55 -8.18 22.35 34.15
C VAL A 55 -7.18 21.46 34.90
N ASN A 56 -7.35 20.13 34.83
CA ASN A 56 -6.41 19.20 35.45
C ASN A 56 -5.04 19.16 34.74
N SER A 57 -4.97 19.40 33.43
CA SER A 57 -3.70 19.37 32.69
C SER A 57 -2.74 20.50 33.05
N GLN A 58 -3.22 21.60 33.65
CA GLN A 58 -2.34 22.66 34.21
C GLN A 58 -1.47 22.16 35.36
N HIS A 59 -1.86 21.07 36.04
CA HIS A 59 -1.06 20.47 37.10
C HIS A 59 0.06 19.56 36.55
N TYR A 60 -0.13 19.01 35.34
CA TYR A 60 0.79 18.05 34.72
C TYR A 60 1.71 18.67 33.64
N LEU A 61 1.34 19.81 33.03
CA LEU A 61 2.14 20.49 32.00
C LEU A 61 2.38 21.98 32.36
N PRO A 62 3.35 22.30 33.24
CA PRO A 62 3.62 23.66 33.72
C PRO A 62 4.12 24.64 32.64
N TRP A 63 4.52 24.16 31.46
CA TRP A 63 4.96 24.99 30.33
C TRP A 63 3.82 25.60 29.50
N ILE A 64 2.56 25.23 29.74
CA ILE A 64 1.41 25.80 29.02
C ILE A 64 0.98 27.09 29.72
N SER A 65 1.18 28.23 29.06
CA SER A 65 0.85 29.56 29.62
C SER A 65 -0.67 29.73 29.85
N ARG A 66 -1.07 30.49 30.88
CA ARG A 66 -2.48 30.76 31.19
C ARG A 66 -3.31 31.30 30.00
N PRO A 67 -2.77 32.18 29.13
CA PRO A 67 -3.47 32.64 27.93
C PRO A 67 -3.78 31.49 26.94
N LEU A 68 -2.91 30.49 26.86
CA LEU A 68 -3.09 29.33 25.97
C LEU A 68 -4.26 28.46 26.42
N VAL A 69 -4.38 28.19 27.72
CA VAL A 69 -5.49 27.39 28.27
C VAL A 69 -6.83 28.10 28.06
N ILE A 70 -6.86 29.43 28.18
CA ILE A 70 -8.07 30.23 27.96
C ILE A 70 -8.46 30.24 26.47
N SER A 71 -7.50 30.44 25.56
CA SER A 71 -7.71 30.35 24.10
C SER A 71 -8.25 28.98 23.72
N LEU A 72 -7.63 27.90 24.22
CA LEU A 72 -7.99 26.53 23.91
C LEU A 72 -9.41 26.17 24.37
N ARG A 73 -9.76 26.56 25.59
CA ARG A 73 -11.12 26.40 26.13
C ARG A 73 -12.15 27.09 25.24
N ASN A 74 -11.78 28.24 24.69
CA ASN A 74 -12.64 29.02 23.83
C ASN A 74 -12.76 28.41 22.41
N THR A 75 -11.72 27.75 21.88
CA THR A 75 -11.78 27.01 20.61
C THR A 75 -12.80 25.87 20.67
N PHE A 76 -12.85 25.15 21.79
CA PHE A 76 -13.83 24.08 22.03
C PHE A 76 -15.25 24.56 22.31
N ARG A 77 -15.48 25.89 22.37
CA ARG A 77 -16.81 26.48 22.55
C ARG A 77 -17.71 26.27 21.33
N ARG A 78 -17.14 26.22 20.12
CA ARG A 78 -17.87 25.95 18.86
C ARG A 78 -17.52 24.58 18.29
N LYS A 79 -18.05 23.54 18.92
CA LYS A 79 -17.72 22.12 18.65
C LYS A 79 -17.95 21.69 17.19
N GLY A 80 -18.98 22.18 16.51
CA GLY A 80 -19.34 21.72 15.16
C GLY A 80 -18.31 22.06 14.07
N ARG A 81 -17.84 23.30 14.03
CA ARG A 81 -16.89 23.78 13.00
C ARG A 81 -15.49 23.23 13.22
N LEU A 82 -15.06 23.21 14.48
CA LEU A 82 -13.78 22.61 14.87
C LEU A 82 -13.76 21.11 14.59
N ALA A 83 -14.86 20.39 14.86
CA ALA A 83 -14.95 18.97 14.53
C ALA A 83 -14.81 18.73 13.01
N LEU A 84 -15.45 19.53 12.17
CA LEU A 84 -15.38 19.37 10.71
C LEU A 84 -13.97 19.61 10.15
N THR A 85 -13.25 20.61 10.68
CA THR A 85 -11.85 20.88 10.26
C THR A 85 -10.87 19.87 10.82
N MET A 86 -11.07 19.44 12.07
CA MET A 86 -10.28 18.35 12.63
C MET A 86 -10.50 17.05 11.86
N LEU A 87 -11.73 16.76 11.42
CA LEU A 87 -12.06 15.56 10.67
C LEU A 87 -11.26 15.48 9.36
N THR A 88 -11.19 16.56 8.59
CA THR A 88 -10.45 16.56 7.32
C THR A 88 -8.94 16.38 7.52
N LEU A 89 -8.35 17.07 8.50
CA LEU A 89 -6.94 16.89 8.87
C LEU A 89 -6.65 15.50 9.45
N THR A 90 -7.56 14.97 10.26
CA THR A 90 -7.47 13.63 10.85
C THR A 90 -7.54 12.55 9.76
N LEU A 91 -8.50 12.64 8.83
CA LEU A 91 -8.64 11.70 7.72
C LEU A 91 -7.43 11.77 6.78
N GLY A 92 -7.02 12.98 6.38
CA GLY A 92 -5.82 13.15 5.56
C GLY A 92 -4.58 12.54 6.21
N GLY A 93 -4.42 12.74 7.52
CA GLY A 93 -3.31 12.15 8.28
C GLY A 93 -3.40 10.64 8.45
N ALA A 94 -4.59 10.12 8.73
CA ALA A 94 -4.80 8.69 8.86
C ALA A 94 -4.49 7.97 7.55
N ILE A 95 -4.95 8.54 6.42
CA ILE A 95 -4.67 8.04 5.08
C ILE A 95 -3.17 8.14 4.79
N PHE A 96 -2.50 9.25 5.14
CA PHE A 96 -1.06 9.42 4.91
C PHE A 96 -0.23 8.32 5.57
N VAL A 97 -0.47 8.13 6.87
CA VAL A 97 0.23 7.13 7.67
C VAL A 97 -0.12 5.73 7.17
N ALA A 98 -1.37 5.51 6.75
CA ALA A 98 -1.78 4.23 6.18
C ALA A 98 -1.10 3.93 4.85
N VAL A 99 -0.96 4.90 3.95
CA VAL A 99 -0.22 4.75 2.69
C VAL A 99 1.25 4.41 2.93
N LEU A 100 1.90 5.09 3.89
CA LEU A 100 3.29 4.77 4.25
C LEU A 100 3.43 3.42 4.96
N SER A 101 2.41 2.98 5.69
CA SER A 101 2.38 1.65 6.30
C SER A 101 2.19 0.57 5.23
N VAL A 102 1.29 0.77 4.25
CA VAL A 102 1.17 -0.12 3.08
C VAL A 102 2.51 -0.23 2.34
N ARG A 103 3.20 0.90 2.11
CA ARG A 103 4.55 0.90 1.52
C ARG A 103 5.53 0.05 2.34
N ALA A 104 5.53 0.19 3.66
CA ALA A 104 6.39 -0.59 4.55
C ALA A 104 6.04 -2.09 4.50
N SER A 105 4.75 -2.44 4.54
CA SER A 105 4.27 -3.81 4.43
C SER A 105 4.68 -4.45 3.10
N LEU A 106 4.63 -3.70 2.00
CA LEU A 106 5.06 -4.15 0.68
C LEU A 106 6.56 -4.49 0.67
N TYR A 107 7.42 -3.58 1.16
CA TYR A 107 8.85 -3.86 1.24
C TYR A 107 9.17 -5.04 2.15
N GLN A 108 8.49 -5.15 3.29
CA GLN A 108 8.69 -6.29 4.19
C GLN A 108 8.27 -7.61 3.53
N THR A 109 7.15 -7.62 2.83
CA THR A 109 6.67 -8.79 2.07
C THR A 109 7.67 -9.21 1.00
N VAL A 110 8.21 -8.24 0.25
CA VAL A 110 9.22 -8.47 -0.79
C VAL A 110 10.54 -8.98 -0.16
N ASP A 111 11.01 -8.38 0.93
CA ASP A 111 12.20 -8.83 1.63
C ASP A 111 12.06 -10.27 2.12
N ASP A 112 10.94 -10.60 2.74
CA ASP A 112 10.65 -11.94 3.24
C ASP A 112 10.55 -12.95 2.10
N ALA A 113 10.04 -12.52 0.93
CA ALA A 113 10.01 -13.33 -0.27
C ALA A 113 11.40 -13.77 -0.74
N VAL A 114 12.30 -12.80 -0.79
CA VAL A 114 13.61 -13.02 -1.39
C VAL A 114 14.57 -13.65 -0.38
N ARG A 115 14.29 -13.57 0.94
CA ARG A 115 14.99 -14.39 1.95
C ARG A 115 14.92 -15.90 1.67
N ASN A 116 13.85 -16.38 1.01
CA ASN A 116 13.71 -17.79 0.66
C ASN A 116 14.65 -18.21 -0.49
N ASN A 117 15.17 -17.26 -1.26
CA ASN A 117 16.12 -17.50 -2.35
C ASN A 117 17.55 -17.15 -1.91
N ASN A 118 18.43 -18.15 -1.93
CA ASN A 118 19.86 -18.01 -1.60
C ASN A 118 20.71 -18.01 -2.88
N PHE A 119 20.21 -17.36 -3.94
CA PHE A 119 20.92 -17.15 -5.20
C PHE A 119 20.74 -15.70 -5.65
N HIS A 120 21.71 -15.21 -6.41
CA HIS A 120 21.82 -13.78 -6.74
C HIS A 120 21.66 -13.48 -8.22
N VAL A 121 21.99 -14.44 -9.09
CA VAL A 121 21.86 -14.30 -10.54
C VAL A 121 21.11 -15.49 -11.11
N VAL A 122 20.18 -15.23 -12.02
CA VAL A 122 19.51 -16.24 -12.83
C VAL A 122 19.91 -16.00 -14.28
N ILE A 123 20.40 -17.05 -14.92
CA ILE A 123 20.71 -17.05 -16.35
C ILE A 123 19.93 -18.17 -17.03
N GLY A 124 19.23 -17.84 -18.10
CA GLY A 124 18.54 -18.78 -18.97
C GLY A 124 19.15 -18.75 -20.37
N ILE A 125 19.17 -19.92 -21.00
CA ILE A 125 19.69 -20.11 -22.35
C ILE A 125 18.59 -20.64 -23.28
N ASP A 126 18.84 -20.55 -24.59
CA ASP A 126 17.90 -20.89 -25.65
C ASP A 126 17.61 -22.38 -25.84
N ARG A 127 18.41 -23.27 -25.23
CA ARG A 127 18.32 -24.73 -25.41
C ARG A 127 18.72 -25.47 -24.15
N ASP A 128 18.22 -26.69 -23.99
CA ASP A 128 18.66 -27.55 -22.89
C ASP A 128 20.09 -28.06 -23.15
N VAL A 129 20.99 -27.79 -22.21
CA VAL A 129 22.41 -28.19 -22.25
C VAL A 129 22.71 -29.05 -21.03
N ARG A 130 23.74 -29.89 -21.15
CA ARG A 130 24.29 -30.68 -20.05
C ARG A 130 24.55 -29.82 -18.82
N THR A 131 23.96 -30.20 -17.68
CA THR A 131 24.00 -29.43 -16.43
C THR A 131 25.41 -29.24 -15.90
N ASP A 132 26.25 -30.28 -15.99
CA ASP A 132 27.67 -30.25 -15.61
C ASP A 132 28.46 -29.23 -16.46
N ALA A 133 28.18 -29.17 -17.76
CA ALA A 133 28.81 -28.17 -18.64
C ALA A 133 28.42 -26.74 -18.24
N LEU A 134 27.13 -26.47 -18.01
CA LEU A 134 26.66 -25.13 -17.62
C LEU A 134 27.24 -24.67 -16.28
N GLN A 135 27.28 -25.57 -15.29
CA GLN A 135 27.83 -25.26 -13.97
C GLN A 135 29.34 -25.01 -14.06
N ASN A 136 30.08 -25.82 -14.81
CA ASN A 136 31.51 -25.64 -15.02
C ASN A 136 31.85 -24.32 -15.73
N GLU A 137 31.01 -23.88 -16.67
CA GLU A 137 31.18 -22.58 -17.32
C GLU A 137 30.95 -21.41 -16.35
N ALA A 138 29.93 -21.51 -15.49
CA ALA A 138 29.65 -20.48 -14.49
C ALA A 138 30.72 -20.39 -13.40
N LEU A 139 31.24 -21.53 -12.93
CA LEU A 139 32.29 -21.58 -11.90
C LEU A 139 33.63 -20.98 -12.37
N GLN A 140 33.84 -20.83 -13.68
CA GLN A 140 35.01 -20.14 -14.23
C GLN A 140 34.91 -18.62 -14.13
N VAL A 141 33.74 -18.06 -13.82
CA VAL A 141 33.54 -16.62 -13.70
C VAL A 141 33.96 -16.15 -12.30
N PRO A 142 34.88 -15.17 -12.18
CA PRO A 142 35.27 -14.63 -10.89
C PRO A 142 34.07 -14.07 -10.12
N GLY A 143 33.97 -14.43 -8.84
CA GLY A 143 32.88 -14.01 -7.95
C GLY A 143 31.73 -15.00 -7.84
N VAL A 144 31.70 -16.05 -8.67
CA VAL A 144 30.76 -17.18 -8.53
C VAL A 144 31.25 -18.14 -7.45
N VAL A 145 30.38 -18.44 -6.48
CA VAL A 145 30.66 -19.39 -5.38
C VAL A 145 30.04 -20.74 -5.67
N ALA A 146 28.80 -20.75 -6.16
CA ALA A 146 28.07 -21.95 -6.52
C ALA A 146 27.15 -21.68 -7.70
N ALA A 147 26.91 -22.70 -8.50
CA ALA A 147 25.98 -22.65 -9.63
C ALA A 147 25.16 -23.94 -9.64
N GLU A 148 23.84 -23.82 -9.77
CA GLU A 148 22.94 -24.97 -9.85
C GLU A 148 22.03 -24.86 -11.07
N SER A 149 21.94 -25.94 -11.83
CA SER A 149 21.01 -26.06 -12.94
C SER A 149 19.68 -26.59 -12.44
N TRP A 150 18.59 -25.91 -12.78
CA TRP A 150 17.25 -26.33 -12.37
C TRP A 150 16.39 -26.61 -13.59
N GLY A 151 15.48 -27.58 -13.43
CA GLY A 151 14.41 -27.80 -14.40
C GLY A 151 13.41 -26.65 -14.36
N ARG A 152 12.87 -26.32 -15.53
CA ARG A 152 11.77 -25.38 -15.68
C ARG A 152 10.82 -25.91 -16.74
N ALA A 153 9.53 -25.86 -16.44
CA ALA A 153 8.47 -26.00 -17.42
C ALA A 153 7.25 -25.22 -16.99
N THR A 154 6.27 -25.14 -17.87
CA THR A 154 4.94 -24.69 -17.52
C THR A 154 3.98 -25.86 -17.59
N ALA A 155 3.04 -25.88 -16.66
CA ALA A 155 2.09 -26.96 -16.46
C ALA A 155 0.68 -26.40 -16.39
N ARG A 156 -0.30 -27.23 -16.74
CA ARG A 156 -1.71 -27.00 -16.39
C ARG A 156 -2.25 -28.23 -15.70
N ARG A 157 -3.01 -28.04 -14.63
CA ARG A 157 -3.75 -29.12 -13.98
C ARG A 157 -4.96 -29.48 -14.84
N GLN A 158 -5.24 -30.77 -14.97
CA GLN A 158 -6.50 -31.25 -15.52
C GLN A 158 -7.52 -31.39 -14.39
N ARG A 159 -8.67 -30.72 -14.53
CA ARG A 159 -9.75 -30.77 -13.55
C ARG A 159 -10.68 -31.95 -13.88
N PRO A 160 -11.01 -32.82 -12.89
CA PRO A 160 -11.91 -33.96 -13.10
C PRO A 160 -13.31 -33.57 -13.62
N ASP A 161 -13.78 -32.37 -13.26
CA ASP A 161 -15.16 -31.91 -13.46
C ASP A 161 -15.37 -31.11 -14.76
N ALA A 162 -14.51 -31.32 -15.76
CA ALA A 162 -14.74 -30.78 -17.10
C ALA A 162 -15.87 -31.56 -17.80
N VAL A 163 -17.11 -31.40 -17.35
CA VAL A 163 -18.27 -31.82 -18.12
C VAL A 163 -18.22 -31.05 -19.43
N VAL A 164 -17.99 -31.77 -20.52
CA VAL A 164 -18.18 -31.31 -21.90
C VAL A 164 -19.66 -30.93 -22.03
N GLY A 165 -20.02 -29.69 -21.70
CA GLY A 165 -21.42 -29.38 -21.48
C GLY A 165 -21.73 -27.93 -21.10
N SER A 166 -21.11 -26.96 -21.75
CA SER A 166 -21.79 -25.71 -22.13
C SER A 166 -20.90 -24.95 -23.09
N ALA A 167 -20.93 -25.35 -24.36
CA ALA A 167 -20.83 -24.34 -25.40
C ALA A 167 -21.91 -23.31 -25.07
N SER A 168 -21.50 -22.07 -24.80
CA SER A 168 -22.41 -20.95 -24.67
C SER A 168 -23.16 -20.81 -26.00
N GLU A 169 -24.28 -21.52 -26.15
CA GLU A 169 -25.37 -21.18 -27.06
C GLU A 169 -25.94 -19.83 -26.60
N ASN A 170 -25.23 -18.77 -26.95
CA ASN A 170 -25.79 -17.46 -27.14
C ASN A 170 -25.12 -16.88 -28.38
N GLY A 171 -25.33 -17.58 -29.50
CA GLY A 171 -25.18 -17.00 -30.83
C GLY A 171 -26.28 -15.98 -31.03
N MET A 172 -26.04 -14.73 -30.60
CA MET A 172 -26.69 -13.58 -31.22
C MET A 172 -25.76 -13.03 -32.31
N PRO A 173 -26.24 -12.85 -33.56
CA PRO A 173 -25.42 -12.29 -34.62
C PRO A 173 -25.21 -10.79 -34.36
N SER A 174 -23.96 -10.38 -34.17
CA SER A 174 -23.57 -8.98 -34.09
C SER A 174 -23.70 -8.31 -35.46
N LEU A 175 -24.56 -7.30 -35.54
CA LEU A 175 -24.64 -6.34 -36.66
C LEU A 175 -23.30 -5.59 -36.83
N PRO A 176 -22.91 -5.23 -38.06
CA PRO A 176 -21.65 -4.54 -38.30
C PRO A 176 -21.81 -3.05 -37.96
N SER A 177 -21.04 -2.56 -36.98
CA SER A 177 -20.87 -1.13 -36.76
C SER A 177 -19.43 -0.71 -37.07
N ARG A 178 -19.39 0.23 -38.01
CA ARG A 178 -18.26 0.91 -38.63
C ARG A 178 -17.28 1.58 -37.65
N SER A 179 -16.00 1.45 -38.01
CA SER A 179 -14.93 2.46 -38.01
C SER A 179 -14.59 3.25 -36.75
N GLY A 180 -13.32 3.17 -36.36
CA GLY A 180 -12.54 4.32 -35.88
C GLY A 180 -11.85 4.11 -34.53
N GLU A 181 -10.53 4.23 -34.56
CA GLU A 181 -9.65 4.68 -33.47
C GLU A 181 -8.99 3.61 -32.55
N GLU A 182 -7.71 3.37 -32.86
CA GLU A 182 -6.56 3.27 -31.95
C GLU A 182 -6.55 2.22 -30.82
N GLY A 183 -5.97 1.04 -31.14
CA GLY A 183 -4.61 0.77 -30.69
C GLY A 183 -4.37 0.38 -29.23
N VAL A 184 -5.29 -0.31 -28.55
CA VAL A 184 -4.93 -1.12 -27.37
C VAL A 184 -4.69 -2.54 -27.85
N GLN A 185 -3.42 -2.97 -27.93
CA GLN A 185 -3.08 -4.39 -28.06
C GLN A 185 -3.45 -5.09 -26.74
N THR A 186 -4.73 -5.39 -26.58
CA THR A 186 -5.17 -6.42 -25.65
C THR A 186 -4.54 -7.71 -26.14
N ARG A 187 -3.52 -8.20 -25.43
CA ARG A 187 -2.93 -9.51 -25.68
C ARG A 187 -4.05 -10.53 -25.48
N THR A 188 -4.70 -10.92 -26.56
CA THR A 188 -5.78 -11.90 -26.53
C THR A 188 -5.18 -13.21 -26.06
N GLN A 189 -5.41 -13.53 -24.79
CA GLN A 189 -5.07 -14.83 -24.22
C GLN A 189 -5.88 -15.87 -25.01
N PRO A 190 -5.26 -16.89 -25.62
CA PRO A 190 -6.00 -17.96 -26.27
C PRO A 190 -7.00 -18.54 -25.26
N GLY A 191 -8.25 -18.71 -25.68
CA GLY A 191 -9.31 -19.22 -24.80
C GLY A 191 -8.85 -20.49 -24.08
N LEU A 192 -8.98 -20.50 -22.76
CA LEU A 192 -8.66 -21.63 -21.89
C LEU A 192 -9.36 -22.89 -22.43
N PRO A 193 -8.64 -24.01 -22.67
CA PRO A 193 -9.28 -25.28 -22.95
C PRO A 193 -10.21 -25.65 -21.80
N ALA A 194 -11.47 -25.98 -22.09
CA ALA A 194 -12.42 -26.40 -21.07
C ALA A 194 -11.84 -27.59 -20.28
N GLY A 195 -11.62 -27.41 -18.97
CA GLY A 195 -11.10 -28.46 -18.08
C GLY A 195 -9.63 -28.35 -17.68
N GLU A 196 -8.87 -27.38 -18.20
CA GLU A 196 -7.51 -27.10 -17.75
C GLU A 196 -7.47 -25.91 -16.77
N SER A 197 -6.57 -25.94 -15.79
CA SER A 197 -6.31 -24.81 -14.89
C SER A 197 -5.57 -23.67 -15.60
N ASP A 198 -5.42 -22.56 -14.89
CA ASP A 198 -4.42 -21.55 -15.22
C ASP A 198 -3.00 -22.15 -15.24
N GLU A 199 -2.09 -21.44 -15.91
CA GLU A 199 -0.71 -21.89 -16.08
C GLU A 199 0.07 -21.85 -14.75
N ILE A 200 0.67 -22.99 -14.41
CA ILE A 200 1.47 -23.22 -13.21
C ILE A 200 2.94 -23.26 -13.64
N ARG A 201 3.80 -22.47 -12.99
CA ARG A 201 5.24 -22.54 -13.23
C ARG A 201 5.85 -23.67 -12.40
N ILE A 202 6.52 -24.61 -13.07
CA ILE A 202 7.22 -25.70 -12.40
C ILE A 202 8.71 -25.39 -12.34
N HIS A 203 9.25 -25.45 -11.13
CA HIS A 203 10.68 -25.38 -10.83
C HIS A 203 11.17 -26.71 -10.28
N ALA A 204 12.21 -27.28 -10.87
CA ALA A 204 12.77 -28.54 -10.40
C ALA A 204 14.20 -28.35 -9.91
N PRO A 205 14.41 -27.98 -8.62
CA PRO A 205 15.74 -27.90 -8.04
C PRO A 205 16.36 -29.30 -7.84
N PRO A 206 17.70 -29.41 -7.85
CA PRO A 206 18.38 -30.59 -7.33
C PRO A 206 17.98 -30.86 -5.88
N ALA A 207 17.85 -32.13 -5.49
CA ALA A 207 17.29 -32.49 -4.18
C ALA A 207 18.06 -31.97 -2.96
N GLY A 208 19.37 -31.73 -3.10
CA GLY A 208 20.24 -31.16 -2.07
C GLY A 208 20.47 -29.66 -2.19
N SER A 209 19.66 -28.94 -2.99
CA SER A 209 19.86 -27.51 -3.26
C SER A 209 19.92 -26.69 -1.98
N GLN A 210 20.98 -25.90 -1.83
CA GLN A 210 21.10 -24.91 -0.75
C GLN A 210 20.71 -23.50 -1.23
N MET A 211 20.30 -23.39 -2.49
CA MET A 211 19.85 -22.13 -3.11
C MET A 211 18.40 -21.80 -2.77
N LEU A 212 17.66 -22.70 -2.10
CA LEU A 212 16.34 -22.45 -1.56
C LEU A 212 16.30 -22.72 -0.05
N ARG A 213 15.60 -21.85 0.67
CA ARG A 213 15.19 -22.06 2.07
C ARG A 213 13.67 -21.92 2.13
N PRO A 214 12.93 -22.98 1.79
CA PRO A 214 11.47 -22.91 1.70
C PRO A 214 10.85 -22.76 3.09
N GLN A 215 9.90 -21.83 3.22
CA GLN A 215 9.04 -21.74 4.40
C GLN A 215 7.79 -22.59 4.16
N ILE A 216 7.79 -23.80 4.72
CA ILE A 216 6.68 -24.74 4.58
C ILE A 216 5.57 -24.36 5.57
N ILE A 217 4.37 -24.15 5.05
CA ILE A 217 3.16 -23.88 5.83
C ILE A 217 2.51 -25.20 6.25
N SER A 218 2.48 -26.18 5.34
CA SER A 218 1.86 -27.48 5.57
C SER A 218 2.59 -28.59 4.82
N GLY A 219 2.62 -29.81 5.37
CA GLY A 219 3.28 -30.96 4.76
C GLY A 219 4.81 -30.93 4.93
N ARG A 220 5.54 -31.25 3.87
CA ARG A 220 7.02 -31.32 3.87
C ARG A 220 7.62 -30.78 2.58
N TRP A 221 8.92 -30.49 2.61
CA TRP A 221 9.70 -30.24 1.39
C TRP A 221 10.02 -31.54 0.63
N LEU A 222 10.53 -31.37 -0.59
CA LEU A 222 11.00 -32.44 -1.47
C LEU A 222 12.20 -33.17 -0.86
N LEU A 223 12.22 -34.49 -1.03
CA LEU A 223 13.31 -35.38 -0.63
C LEU A 223 14.04 -35.91 -1.88
N PRO A 224 15.32 -36.32 -1.78
CA PRO A 224 16.07 -36.91 -2.90
C PRO A 224 15.42 -38.13 -3.54
N GLU A 225 14.78 -38.96 -2.74
CA GLU A 225 14.10 -40.18 -3.15
C GLU A 225 12.69 -39.94 -3.73
N ASP A 226 12.18 -38.70 -3.68
CA ASP A 226 10.86 -38.40 -4.21
C ASP A 226 10.85 -38.49 -5.74
N GLU A 227 9.87 -39.23 -6.26
CA GLU A 227 9.60 -39.29 -7.69
C GLU A 227 8.54 -38.25 -8.06
N ASN A 228 7.26 -38.57 -7.90
CA ASN A 228 6.14 -37.71 -8.31
C ASN A 228 5.67 -36.73 -7.23
N ALA A 229 6.56 -36.29 -6.35
CA ALA A 229 6.21 -35.31 -5.30
C ALA A 229 6.20 -33.88 -5.87
N LEU A 230 5.18 -33.12 -5.48
CA LEU A 230 5.01 -31.72 -5.82
C LEU A 230 4.81 -30.91 -4.55
N VAL A 231 5.61 -29.85 -4.36
CA VAL A 231 5.35 -28.82 -3.37
C VAL A 231 4.79 -27.61 -4.09
N VAL A 232 3.65 -27.09 -3.65
CA VAL A 232 2.98 -25.96 -4.29
C VAL A 232 3.04 -24.73 -3.40
N ASP A 233 2.85 -23.56 -3.97
CA ASP A 233 2.76 -22.32 -3.20
C ASP A 233 1.31 -21.99 -2.78
N THR A 234 1.15 -20.99 -1.90
CA THR A 234 -0.17 -20.52 -1.47
C THR A 234 -1.02 -20.02 -2.64
N THR A 235 -0.40 -19.37 -3.63
CA THR A 235 -1.07 -18.88 -4.84
C THR A 235 -1.71 -20.02 -5.63
N PHE A 236 -1.06 -21.17 -5.72
CA PHE A 236 -1.65 -22.39 -6.30
C PHE A 236 -2.85 -22.87 -5.48
N MET A 237 -2.76 -22.89 -4.15
CA MET A 237 -3.85 -23.37 -3.28
C MET A 237 -5.09 -22.48 -3.35
N ASP A 238 -4.91 -21.17 -3.54
CA ASP A 238 -6.02 -20.23 -3.71
C ASP A 238 -6.71 -20.42 -5.08
N ALA A 239 -5.94 -20.74 -6.13
CA ALA A 239 -6.45 -21.00 -7.46
C ALA A 239 -7.14 -22.38 -7.59
N GLU A 240 -6.61 -23.40 -6.91
CA GLU A 240 -7.10 -24.78 -6.93
C GLU A 240 -7.59 -25.20 -5.53
N ASN A 241 -8.65 -24.53 -5.07
CA ASN A 241 -9.21 -24.67 -3.72
C ASN A 241 -9.77 -26.07 -3.38
N ASP A 242 -9.89 -26.97 -4.36
CA ASP A 242 -10.29 -28.36 -4.20
C ASP A 242 -9.13 -29.28 -3.79
N VAL A 243 -7.88 -28.85 -3.99
CA VAL A 243 -6.66 -29.62 -3.73
C VAL A 243 -6.22 -29.48 -2.28
N ARG A 244 -5.74 -30.57 -1.68
CA ARG A 244 -5.15 -30.63 -0.33
C ARG A 244 -3.80 -31.35 -0.35
N VAL A 245 -3.01 -31.14 0.70
CA VAL A 245 -1.78 -31.92 0.92
C VAL A 245 -2.14 -33.40 1.08
N GLY A 246 -1.50 -34.25 0.29
CA GLY A 246 -1.74 -35.67 0.16
C GLY A 246 -2.52 -36.07 -1.10
N ASP A 247 -3.15 -35.11 -1.78
CA ASP A 247 -3.93 -35.39 -2.98
C ASP A 247 -3.02 -35.64 -4.20
N THR A 248 -3.50 -36.49 -5.11
CA THR A 248 -2.88 -36.70 -6.42
C THR A 248 -3.59 -35.84 -7.47
N ILE A 249 -2.82 -35.02 -8.19
CA ILE A 249 -3.30 -34.17 -9.28
C ILE A 249 -2.64 -34.57 -10.60
N THR A 250 -3.39 -34.51 -11.69
CA THR A 250 -2.85 -34.73 -13.03
C THR A 250 -2.40 -33.40 -13.62
N LEU A 251 -1.10 -33.29 -13.90
CA LEU A 251 -0.48 -32.14 -14.56
C LEU A 251 -0.11 -32.48 -16.00
N LYS A 252 -0.47 -31.59 -16.90
CA LYS A 252 -0.01 -31.57 -18.29
C LYS A 252 1.17 -30.62 -18.43
N ILE A 253 2.37 -31.18 -18.55
CA ILE A 253 3.65 -30.46 -18.60
C ILE A 253 4.25 -30.62 -20.01
N ASP A 254 4.50 -29.51 -20.72
CA ASP A 254 4.87 -29.48 -22.15
C ASP A 254 4.05 -30.48 -23.02
N GLY A 255 2.75 -30.62 -22.74
CA GLY A 255 1.83 -31.50 -23.47
C GLY A 255 1.81 -32.97 -23.05
N LYS A 256 2.64 -33.39 -22.07
CA LYS A 256 2.59 -34.73 -21.48
C LYS A 256 1.81 -34.72 -20.16
N GLU A 257 0.85 -35.62 -20.03
CA GLU A 257 0.10 -35.81 -18.78
C GLU A 257 0.86 -36.72 -17.83
N SER A 258 0.82 -36.37 -16.54
CA SER A 258 1.50 -37.11 -15.47
C SER A 258 0.83 -36.82 -14.13
N ASP A 259 0.80 -37.82 -13.26
CA ASP A 259 0.20 -37.70 -11.93
C ASP A 259 1.24 -37.31 -10.88
N TRP A 260 0.91 -36.31 -10.08
CA TRP A 260 1.76 -35.72 -9.04
C TRP A 260 1.05 -35.70 -7.69
N VAL A 261 1.76 -36.06 -6.62
CA VAL A 261 1.25 -36.01 -5.26
C VAL A 261 1.66 -34.68 -4.62
N VAL A 262 0.69 -33.92 -4.13
CA VAL A 262 0.96 -32.67 -3.41
C VAL A 262 1.46 -33.00 -2.00
N VAL A 263 2.77 -32.89 -1.76
CA VAL A 263 3.40 -33.29 -0.48
C VAL A 263 3.58 -32.14 0.50
N GLY A 264 3.45 -30.91 0.04
CA GLY A 264 3.59 -29.73 0.88
C GLY A 264 3.09 -28.45 0.23
N VAL A 265 2.82 -27.46 1.07
CA VAL A 265 2.48 -26.09 0.69
C VAL A 265 3.51 -25.17 1.30
N MET A 266 4.13 -24.33 0.48
CA MET A 266 5.04 -23.28 0.91
C MET A 266 4.41 -21.90 0.75
N GLU A 267 4.94 -20.90 1.47
CA GLU A 267 4.53 -19.52 1.28
C GLU A 267 4.93 -19.02 -0.12
N GLY A 268 3.91 -18.65 -0.91
CA GLY A 268 4.06 -18.05 -2.23
C GLY A 268 4.13 -16.54 -2.13
N VAL A 269 4.93 -15.95 -3.01
CA VAL A 269 5.12 -14.48 -3.03
C VAL A 269 4.98 -13.90 -4.44
N LEU A 270 4.83 -14.78 -5.43
CA LEU A 270 4.65 -14.39 -6.82
C LEU A 270 3.16 -14.49 -7.18
N ASP A 271 2.75 -13.62 -8.11
CA ASP A 271 1.39 -13.53 -8.65
C ASP A 271 0.97 -14.76 -9.49
N GLN A 272 1.85 -15.74 -9.71
CA GLN A 272 1.53 -16.93 -10.49
C GLN A 272 1.69 -18.20 -9.65
N PRO A 273 0.73 -19.15 -9.74
CA PRO A 273 0.85 -20.47 -9.14
C PRO A 273 2.20 -21.12 -9.47
N THR A 274 2.93 -21.51 -8.44
CA THR A 274 4.26 -22.11 -8.59
C THR A 274 4.30 -23.48 -7.93
N GLY A 275 4.82 -24.47 -8.65
CA GLY A 275 5.08 -25.82 -8.17
C GLY A 275 6.58 -26.14 -8.17
N TYR A 276 7.02 -26.91 -7.20
CA TYR A 276 8.37 -27.42 -7.06
C TYR A 276 8.37 -28.94 -7.12
N ALA A 277 9.25 -29.50 -7.96
CA ALA A 277 9.39 -30.94 -8.18
C ALA A 277 10.85 -31.39 -8.01
N ASN A 278 11.09 -32.68 -7.76
CA ASN A 278 12.46 -33.22 -7.74
C ASN A 278 13.06 -33.21 -9.16
N TYR A 279 14.25 -32.61 -9.34
CA TYR A 279 14.92 -32.51 -10.65
C TYR A 279 15.17 -33.86 -11.34
N ASP A 280 15.56 -34.90 -10.60
CA ASP A 280 15.94 -36.18 -11.20
C ASP A 280 14.74 -36.92 -11.77
N TYR A 281 13.60 -36.90 -11.09
CA TYR A 281 12.36 -37.44 -11.63
C TYR A 281 11.80 -36.56 -12.76
N PHE A 282 11.73 -35.25 -12.53
CA PHE A 282 11.21 -34.29 -13.51
C PHE A 282 11.98 -34.37 -14.84
N SER A 283 13.31 -34.37 -14.80
CA SER A 283 14.15 -34.43 -16.01
C SER A 283 14.00 -35.77 -16.75
N ARG A 284 13.83 -36.89 -16.04
CA ARG A 284 13.52 -38.21 -16.64
C ARG A 284 12.18 -38.19 -17.38
N LEU A 285 11.13 -37.68 -16.74
CA LEU A 285 9.78 -37.58 -17.31
C LEU A 285 9.76 -36.72 -18.58
N MET A 286 10.47 -35.60 -18.55
CA MET A 286 10.56 -34.68 -19.69
C MET A 286 11.51 -35.15 -20.80
N GLY A 287 12.28 -36.24 -20.59
CA GLY A 287 13.30 -36.70 -21.54
C GLY A 287 14.51 -35.76 -21.64
N ARG A 288 14.78 -35.01 -20.56
CA ARG A 288 15.84 -34.01 -20.43
C ARG A 288 16.85 -34.39 -19.35
N THR A 289 17.00 -35.68 -19.04
CA THR A 289 17.90 -36.18 -17.99
C THR A 289 19.30 -35.57 -18.08
N GLY A 290 19.75 -34.94 -16.99
CA GLY A 290 21.05 -34.29 -16.91
C GLY A 290 21.20 -33.04 -17.79
N ARG A 291 20.10 -32.49 -18.32
CA ARG A 291 20.07 -31.26 -19.10
C ARG A 291 19.18 -30.19 -18.45
N ALA A 292 19.55 -28.93 -18.62
CA ALA A 292 18.76 -27.79 -18.21
C ALA A 292 19.02 -26.59 -19.12
N SER A 293 18.12 -25.63 -19.09
CA SER A 293 18.21 -24.36 -19.80
C SER A 293 18.25 -23.15 -18.86
N VAL A 294 18.16 -23.37 -17.54
CA VAL A 294 18.22 -22.32 -16.52
C VAL A 294 19.23 -22.68 -15.44
N LEU A 295 20.04 -21.71 -15.09
CA LEU A 295 21.06 -21.79 -14.08
C LEU A 295 20.83 -20.68 -13.04
N ARG A 296 20.93 -21.05 -11.77
CA ARG A 296 20.96 -20.13 -10.63
C ARG A 296 22.38 -20.07 -10.10
N VAL A 297 22.81 -18.86 -9.76
CA VAL A 297 24.19 -18.59 -9.36
C VAL A 297 24.21 -17.84 -8.04
N LEU A 298 25.00 -18.36 -7.11
CA LEU A 298 25.35 -17.73 -5.85
C LEU A 298 26.70 -17.02 -6.02
N THR A 299 26.76 -15.76 -5.60
CA THR A 299 27.98 -14.94 -5.62
C THR A 299 28.65 -14.87 -4.25
N ASN A 300 29.87 -14.34 -4.21
CA ASN A 300 30.70 -14.20 -3.01
C ASN A 300 30.46 -12.91 -2.19
N SER A 301 29.47 -12.13 -2.56
CA SER A 301 29.14 -10.84 -1.98
C SER A 301 27.64 -10.65 -2.07
N GLU A 302 27.06 -9.92 -1.13
CA GLU A 302 25.67 -9.44 -1.13
C GLU A 302 25.53 -8.03 -1.77
N ASP A 303 26.62 -7.48 -2.31
CA ASP A 303 26.63 -6.15 -2.94
C ASP A 303 25.94 -6.20 -4.33
N PRO A 304 24.86 -5.41 -4.56
CA PRO A 304 24.17 -5.33 -5.85
C PRO A 304 25.08 -4.95 -7.04
N ALA A 305 26.15 -4.18 -6.79
CA ALA A 305 27.12 -3.84 -7.82
C ALA A 305 28.02 -5.05 -8.20
N VAL A 306 28.23 -5.98 -7.27
CA VAL A 306 28.90 -7.26 -7.58
C VAL A 306 27.96 -8.16 -8.37
N HIS A 307 26.69 -8.28 -7.99
CA HIS A 307 25.71 -9.09 -8.71
C HIS A 307 25.58 -8.70 -10.19
N ARG A 308 25.47 -7.40 -10.48
CA ARG A 308 25.42 -6.89 -11.87
C ARG A 308 26.70 -7.15 -12.66
N ARG A 309 27.86 -6.99 -12.02
CA ARG A 309 29.16 -7.30 -12.66
C ARG A 309 29.31 -8.79 -12.96
N VAL A 310 28.91 -9.66 -12.03
CA VAL A 310 28.94 -11.12 -12.22
C VAL A 310 27.93 -11.54 -13.29
N ALA A 311 26.72 -10.96 -13.31
CA ALA A 311 25.72 -11.22 -14.33
C ALA A 311 26.23 -10.87 -15.74
N ALA A 312 26.84 -9.70 -15.92
CA ALA A 312 27.45 -9.30 -17.19
C ALA A 312 28.62 -10.22 -17.60
N ALA A 313 29.46 -10.64 -16.63
CA ALA A 313 30.56 -11.56 -16.89
C ALA A 313 30.07 -12.98 -17.25
N LEU A 314 29.00 -13.45 -16.61
CA LEU A 314 28.32 -14.71 -16.95
C LEU A 314 27.75 -14.63 -18.36
N GLU A 315 27.04 -13.57 -18.71
CA GLU A 315 26.49 -13.38 -20.04
C GLU A 315 27.60 -13.44 -21.11
N GLN A 316 28.68 -12.68 -20.93
CA GLN A 316 29.81 -12.67 -21.85
C GLN A 316 30.46 -14.06 -21.96
N ARG A 317 30.64 -14.76 -20.84
CA ARG A 317 31.24 -16.10 -20.83
C ARG A 317 30.37 -17.11 -21.58
N PHE A 318 29.06 -17.08 -21.35
CA PHE A 318 28.12 -17.98 -22.01
C PHE A 318 28.03 -17.70 -23.52
N GLN A 319 28.06 -16.43 -23.92
CA GLN A 319 28.14 -16.06 -25.33
C GLN A 319 29.44 -16.56 -25.99
N GLN A 320 30.59 -16.44 -25.31
CA GLN A 320 31.87 -16.97 -25.79
C GLN A 320 31.87 -18.50 -25.91
N ALA A 321 31.17 -19.19 -25.03
CA ALA A 321 30.96 -20.64 -25.09
C ALA A 321 29.92 -21.07 -26.16
N GLY A 322 29.34 -20.11 -26.89
CA GLY A 322 28.39 -20.37 -27.97
C GLY A 322 26.95 -20.63 -27.50
N TYR A 323 26.58 -20.13 -26.33
CA TYR A 323 25.20 -20.14 -25.83
C TYR A 323 24.51 -18.80 -26.05
N THR A 324 23.25 -18.83 -26.46
CA THR A 324 22.42 -17.61 -26.52
C THR A 324 21.74 -17.43 -25.17
N VAL A 325 21.98 -16.29 -24.52
CA VAL A 325 21.34 -15.93 -23.25
C VAL A 325 19.95 -15.37 -23.56
N THR A 326 18.91 -16.03 -23.04
CA THR A 326 17.50 -15.64 -23.23
C THR A 326 16.90 -14.98 -22.00
N LEU A 327 17.49 -15.22 -20.84
CA LEU A 327 17.09 -14.63 -19.56
C LEU A 327 18.36 -14.27 -18.81
N LEU A 328 18.44 -13.04 -18.33
CA LEU A 328 19.44 -12.62 -17.38
C LEU A 328 18.74 -11.69 -16.40
N SER A 329 18.77 -12.03 -15.12
CA SER A 329 18.31 -11.12 -14.07
C SER A 329 19.07 -11.37 -12.79
N THR A 330 19.33 -10.28 -12.08
CA THR A 330 19.85 -10.32 -10.72
C THR A 330 18.71 -10.25 -9.71
N ARG A 331 18.97 -10.74 -8.49
CA ARG A 331 18.07 -10.59 -7.35
C ARG A 331 17.69 -9.12 -7.16
N ASP A 332 18.67 -8.23 -7.22
CA ASP A 332 18.46 -6.79 -6.97
C ASP A 332 17.67 -6.11 -8.08
N GLU A 333 17.89 -6.45 -9.35
CA GLU A 333 17.09 -5.90 -10.44
C GLU A 333 15.62 -6.33 -10.34
N ASN A 334 15.35 -7.57 -9.92
CA ASN A 334 13.98 -8.01 -9.66
C ASN A 334 13.37 -7.27 -8.48
N LEU A 335 14.13 -7.09 -7.39
CA LEU A 335 13.71 -6.29 -6.23
C LEU A 335 13.39 -4.85 -6.66
N GLU A 336 14.34 -4.15 -7.30
CA GLU A 336 14.16 -2.80 -7.83
C GLU A 336 12.94 -2.70 -8.75
N GLY A 337 12.75 -3.66 -9.66
CA GLY A 337 11.58 -3.71 -10.55
C GLY A 337 10.25 -3.80 -9.79
N THR A 338 10.18 -4.68 -8.79
CA THR A 338 9.02 -4.79 -7.89
C THR A 338 8.81 -3.51 -7.07
N GLU A 339 9.89 -2.92 -6.54
CA GLU A 339 9.83 -1.65 -5.81
C GLU A 339 9.31 -0.50 -6.70
N TYR A 340 9.74 -0.43 -7.96
CA TYR A 340 9.28 0.59 -8.91
C TYR A 340 7.78 0.46 -9.20
N GLN A 341 7.30 -0.77 -9.43
CA GLN A 341 5.89 -1.03 -9.72
C GLN A 341 4.99 -0.58 -8.56
N PHE A 342 5.37 -0.92 -7.31
CA PHE A 342 4.65 -0.47 -6.12
C PHE A 342 4.86 1.03 -5.83
N GLY A 343 6.05 1.54 -6.10
CA GLY A 343 6.44 2.93 -5.88
C GLY A 343 5.56 3.92 -6.65
N ILE A 344 5.14 3.58 -7.87
CA ILE A 344 4.21 4.42 -8.66
C ILE A 344 2.88 4.62 -7.92
N LEU A 345 2.29 3.54 -7.41
CA LEU A 345 1.01 3.60 -6.69
C LEU A 345 1.14 4.36 -5.38
N VAL A 346 2.18 4.06 -4.59
CA VAL A 346 2.45 4.75 -3.34
C VAL A 346 2.67 6.25 -3.58
N ASN A 347 3.43 6.63 -4.61
CA ASN A 347 3.65 8.02 -4.97
C ASN A 347 2.35 8.74 -5.37
N LEU A 348 1.49 8.08 -6.15
CA LEU A 348 0.17 8.61 -6.49
C LEU A 348 -0.69 8.86 -5.23
N LEU A 349 -0.72 7.89 -4.31
CA LEU A 349 -1.45 8.00 -3.04
C LEU A 349 -0.87 9.10 -2.13
N LEU A 350 0.46 9.28 -2.12
CA LEU A 350 1.12 10.36 -1.39
C LEU A 350 0.74 11.73 -1.96
N VAL A 351 0.67 11.89 -3.29
CA VAL A 351 0.19 13.13 -3.92
C VAL A 351 -1.26 13.41 -3.52
N MET A 352 -2.15 12.41 -3.56
CA MET A 352 -3.54 12.58 -3.12
C MET A 352 -3.63 12.99 -1.66
N THR A 353 -2.77 12.44 -0.82
CA THR A 353 -2.76 12.78 0.59
C THR A 353 -2.20 14.18 0.84
N PHE A 354 -1.21 14.61 0.07
CA PHE A 354 -0.74 15.99 0.09
C PHE A 354 -1.87 16.97 -0.27
N LEU A 355 -2.67 16.65 -1.29
CA LEU A 355 -3.86 17.44 -1.64
C LEU A 355 -4.88 17.47 -0.49
N MET A 356 -5.12 16.34 0.19
CA MET A 356 -5.98 16.31 1.38
C MET A 356 -5.44 17.20 2.52
N ALA A 357 -4.13 17.22 2.72
CA ALA A 357 -3.49 18.10 3.70
C ALA A 357 -3.73 19.58 3.37
N LEU A 358 -3.61 19.96 2.09
CA LEU A 358 -3.92 21.32 1.62
C LEU A 358 -5.39 21.69 1.85
N VAL A 359 -6.32 20.80 1.50
CA VAL A 359 -7.76 21.00 1.72
C VAL A 359 -8.07 21.16 3.21
N GLY A 360 -7.47 20.32 4.07
CA GLY A 360 -7.58 20.43 5.52
C GLY A 360 -7.01 21.74 6.06
N GLY A 361 -5.85 22.18 5.54
CA GLY A 361 -5.22 23.45 5.86
C GLY A 361 -6.08 24.67 5.49
N LEU A 362 -6.70 24.66 4.33
CA LEU A 362 -7.64 25.73 3.91
C LEU A 362 -8.88 25.77 4.82
N GLY A 363 -9.43 24.60 5.19
CA GLY A 363 -10.52 24.52 6.15
C GLY A 363 -10.14 25.09 7.53
N LEU A 364 -8.95 24.75 8.01
CA LEU A 364 -8.40 25.30 9.24
C LEU A 364 -8.22 26.82 9.14
N MET A 365 -7.67 27.34 8.05
CA MET A 365 -7.52 28.79 7.82
C MET A 365 -8.86 29.51 7.89
N GLY A 366 -9.91 28.95 7.27
CA GLY A 366 -11.26 29.52 7.33
C GLY A 366 -11.82 29.55 8.75
N THR A 367 -11.59 28.48 9.52
CA THR A 367 -12.01 28.40 10.93
C THR A 367 -11.25 29.40 11.80
N MET A 368 -9.94 29.52 11.61
CA MET A 368 -9.11 30.49 12.34
C MET A 368 -9.48 31.93 12.01
N SER A 369 -9.76 32.25 10.74
CA SER A 369 -10.21 33.58 10.31
C SER A 369 -11.50 34.01 11.02
N ILE A 370 -12.46 33.10 11.10
CA ILE A 370 -13.75 33.39 11.75
C ILE A 370 -13.58 33.50 13.26
N ASN A 371 -12.79 32.61 13.89
CA ASN A 371 -12.50 32.69 15.32
C ASN A 371 -11.84 34.03 15.69
N VAL A 372 -10.97 34.56 14.84
CA VAL A 372 -10.36 35.89 15.00
C VAL A 372 -11.43 37.00 14.91
N ILE A 373 -12.26 36.97 13.87
CA ILE A 373 -13.29 38.01 13.65
C ILE A 373 -14.27 38.06 14.82
N GLU A 374 -14.71 36.92 15.32
CA GLU A 374 -15.62 36.83 16.47
C GLU A 374 -14.99 37.34 17.78
N ARG A 375 -13.65 37.32 17.89
CA ARG A 375 -12.90 37.77 19.07
C ARG A 375 -12.21 39.12 18.87
N THR A 376 -12.58 39.88 17.84
CA THR A 376 -11.99 41.19 17.53
C THR A 376 -12.00 42.11 18.76
N ARG A 377 -13.09 42.12 19.55
CA ARG A 377 -13.19 42.91 20.80
C ARG A 377 -12.17 42.50 21.87
N GLU A 378 -11.97 41.20 22.07
CA GLU A 378 -10.97 40.68 23.01
C GLU A 378 -9.55 41.10 22.59
N ILE A 379 -9.27 41.04 21.28
CA ILE A 379 -7.98 41.46 20.71
C ILE A 379 -7.78 42.97 20.87
N GLY A 380 -8.81 43.78 20.64
CA GLY A 380 -8.77 45.23 20.86
C GLY A 380 -8.46 45.62 22.30
N VAL A 381 -9.09 44.93 23.28
CA VAL A 381 -8.80 45.12 24.71
C VAL A 381 -7.36 44.72 25.04
N MET A 382 -6.88 43.58 24.54
CA MET A 382 -5.47 43.17 24.74
C MET A 382 -4.49 44.22 24.20
N ARG A 383 -4.77 44.81 23.02
CA ARG A 383 -3.94 45.88 22.47
C ARG A 383 -4.03 47.18 23.26
N ALA A 384 -5.21 47.53 23.80
CA ALA A 384 -5.39 48.71 24.63
C ALA A 384 -4.58 48.64 25.94
N ILE A 385 -4.38 47.43 26.48
CA ILE A 385 -3.55 47.16 27.67
C ILE A 385 -2.06 47.02 27.31
N GLY A 386 -1.69 47.12 26.02
CA GLY A 386 -0.29 47.16 25.57
C GLY A 386 0.26 45.82 25.05
N ALA A 387 -0.58 44.85 24.68
CA ALA A 387 -0.10 43.60 24.08
C ALA A 387 0.61 43.85 22.73
N ALA A 388 1.82 43.31 22.57
CA ALA A 388 2.59 43.41 21.34
C ALA A 388 1.95 42.59 20.19
N THR A 389 2.12 43.06 18.95
CA THR A 389 1.68 42.38 17.71
C THR A 389 2.14 40.93 17.65
N ARG A 390 3.40 40.66 18.06
CA ARG A 390 3.98 39.31 18.08
C ARG A 390 3.27 38.38 19.08
N SER A 391 2.84 38.91 20.23
CA SER A 391 2.13 38.13 21.24
C SER A 391 0.76 37.68 20.73
N ILE A 392 0.03 38.56 20.05
CA ILE A 392 -1.27 38.23 19.43
C ILE A 392 -1.07 37.17 18.32
N MET A 393 -0.06 37.35 17.48
CA MET A 393 0.25 36.38 16.44
C MET A 393 0.61 35.00 17.02
N GLN A 394 1.45 34.96 18.07
CA GLN A 394 1.82 33.71 18.73
C GLN A 394 0.62 32.99 19.34
N ILE A 395 -0.30 33.70 19.99
CA ILE A 395 -1.50 33.08 20.57
C ILE A 395 -2.32 32.38 19.47
N ILE A 396 -2.58 33.07 18.36
CA ILE A 396 -3.39 32.53 17.26
C ILE A 396 -2.67 31.38 16.54
N THR A 397 -1.37 31.53 16.26
CA THR A 397 -0.59 30.46 15.61
C THR A 397 -0.51 29.22 16.48
N VAL A 398 -0.30 29.36 17.79
CA VAL A 398 -0.25 28.20 18.70
C VAL A 398 -1.62 27.54 18.83
N GLU A 399 -2.73 28.29 18.85
CA GLU A 399 -4.09 27.73 18.82
C GLU A 399 -4.29 26.83 17.60
N GLY A 400 -3.85 27.28 16.41
CA GLY A 400 -3.90 26.50 15.18
C GLY A 400 -3.00 25.26 15.19
N VAL A 401 -1.73 25.42 15.61
CA VAL A 401 -0.78 24.31 15.72
C VAL A 401 -1.28 23.24 16.68
N LEU A 402 -1.92 23.65 17.77
CA LEU A 402 -2.48 22.72 18.75
C LEU A 402 -3.67 21.96 18.18
N ILE A 403 -4.53 22.60 17.37
CA ILE A 403 -5.57 21.89 16.60
C ILE A 403 -4.92 20.83 15.69
N GLY A 404 -3.86 21.20 14.95
CA GLY A 404 -3.11 20.27 14.11
C GLY A 404 -2.51 19.10 14.90
N PHE A 405 -1.98 19.35 16.08
CA PHE A 405 -1.43 18.32 16.97
C PHE A 405 -2.52 17.36 17.49
N ILE A 406 -3.68 17.87 17.89
CA ILE A 406 -4.80 17.02 18.32
C ILE A 406 -5.33 16.20 17.13
N SER A 407 -5.39 16.76 15.93
CA SER A 407 -5.70 16.02 14.71
C SER A 407 -4.66 14.94 14.41
N TRP A 408 -3.37 15.18 14.65
CA TRP A 408 -2.32 14.17 14.51
C TRP A 408 -2.50 12.98 15.46
N ILE A 409 -2.85 13.22 16.73
CA ILE A 409 -3.15 12.14 17.68
C ILE A 409 -4.32 11.29 17.16
N GLN A 410 -5.42 11.95 16.77
CA GLN A 410 -6.59 11.26 16.23
C GLN A 410 -6.26 10.49 14.95
N ALA A 411 -5.47 11.10 14.06
CA ALA A 411 -5.00 10.49 12.82
C ALA A 411 -4.20 9.23 13.10
N THR A 412 -3.29 9.26 14.08
CA THR A 412 -2.45 8.11 14.45
C THR A 412 -3.30 6.95 14.97
N VAL A 413 -4.29 7.24 15.82
CA VAL A 413 -5.23 6.22 16.34
C VAL A 413 -6.05 5.61 15.21
N LEU A 414 -6.55 6.43 14.29
CA LEU A 414 -7.33 5.97 13.14
C LEU A 414 -6.46 5.27 12.07
N ALA A 415 -5.19 5.65 11.97
CA ALA A 415 -4.25 5.12 10.99
C ALA A 415 -4.01 3.64 11.19
N TYR A 416 -3.91 3.15 12.43
CA TYR A 416 -3.61 1.73 12.67
C TYR A 416 -4.62 0.76 12.04
N PRO A 417 -5.94 0.84 12.34
CA PRO A 417 -6.92 -0.04 11.71
C PRO A 417 -7.03 0.22 10.19
N LEU A 418 -6.91 1.49 9.76
CA LEU A 418 -6.95 1.83 8.34
C LEU A 418 -5.77 1.25 7.57
N SER A 419 -4.57 1.26 8.14
CA SER A 419 -3.34 0.70 7.56
C SER A 419 -3.48 -0.80 7.36
N ARG A 420 -4.08 -1.49 8.34
CA ARG A 420 -4.29 -2.94 8.27
C ARG A 420 -5.26 -3.29 7.15
N VAL A 421 -6.43 -2.65 7.13
CA VAL A 421 -7.42 -2.86 6.07
C VAL A 421 -6.82 -2.53 4.69
N LEU A 422 -6.12 -1.41 4.55
CA LEU A 422 -5.51 -1.06 3.26
C LEU A 422 -4.38 -2.02 2.85
N SER A 423 -3.55 -2.48 3.79
CA SER A 423 -2.49 -3.45 3.48
C SER A 423 -3.08 -4.79 3.02
N ASP A 424 -4.13 -5.26 3.69
CA ASP A 424 -4.83 -6.50 3.33
C ASP A 424 -5.49 -6.37 1.95
N GLN A 425 -6.19 -5.26 1.68
CA GLN A 425 -6.83 -5.02 0.39
C GLN A 425 -5.83 -4.87 -0.76
N VAL A 426 -4.70 -4.19 -0.52
CA VAL A 426 -3.63 -4.06 -1.50
C VAL A 426 -2.95 -5.42 -1.72
N GLY A 427 -2.70 -6.19 -0.66
CA GLY A 427 -2.19 -7.56 -0.78
C GLY A 427 -3.11 -8.44 -1.61
N MET A 428 -4.39 -8.52 -1.26
CA MET A 428 -5.35 -9.32 -2.03
C MET A 428 -5.46 -8.88 -3.49
N ALA A 429 -5.35 -7.57 -3.79
CA ALA A 429 -5.46 -7.06 -5.15
C ALA A 429 -4.20 -7.26 -6.01
N PHE A 430 -3.01 -7.41 -5.40
CA PHE A 430 -1.73 -7.48 -6.13
C PHE A 430 -0.99 -8.81 -5.99
N THR A 431 -1.12 -9.46 -4.83
CA THR A 431 -0.42 -10.70 -4.49
C THR A 431 -1.37 -11.87 -4.25
N ASN A 432 -2.69 -11.66 -4.36
CA ASN A 432 -3.74 -12.62 -3.98
C ASN A 432 -3.62 -13.15 -2.54
N ALA A 433 -2.79 -12.51 -1.71
CA ALA A 433 -2.45 -12.91 -0.36
C ALA A 433 -2.27 -11.65 0.51
N PRO A 434 -2.56 -11.71 1.82
CA PRO A 434 -2.35 -10.57 2.70
C PRO A 434 -0.87 -10.21 2.80
N LEU A 435 -0.56 -8.91 2.82
CA LEU A 435 0.81 -8.45 3.02
C LEU A 435 1.29 -8.70 4.45
N SER A 436 2.60 -8.90 4.62
CA SER A 436 3.26 -8.87 5.91
C SER A 436 3.12 -7.48 6.52
N PHE A 437 2.19 -7.35 7.48
CA PHE A 437 1.79 -6.04 8.01
C PHE A 437 2.92 -5.35 8.77
N ALA A 438 3.34 -4.18 8.27
CA ALA A 438 4.32 -3.31 8.88
C ALA A 438 3.72 -1.92 9.14
N PHE A 439 3.75 -1.47 10.40
CA PHE A 439 3.23 -0.14 10.74
C PHE A 439 4.33 0.93 10.71
N SER A 440 4.13 1.99 9.91
CA SER A 440 5.17 2.99 9.66
C SER A 440 5.25 4.07 10.74
N ALA A 441 6.13 3.86 11.73
CA ALA A 441 6.44 4.87 12.75
C ALA A 441 7.05 6.15 12.14
N VAL A 442 7.85 6.00 11.09
CA VAL A 442 8.43 7.13 10.33
C VAL A 442 7.32 7.96 9.70
N GLY A 443 6.27 7.32 9.17
CA GLY A 443 5.13 8.03 8.59
C GLY A 443 4.38 8.91 9.59
N ILE A 444 4.25 8.47 10.84
CA ILE A 444 3.67 9.27 11.93
C ILE A 444 4.47 10.53 12.19
N LEU A 445 5.81 10.42 12.22
CA LEU A 445 6.71 11.54 12.46
C LEU A 445 6.70 12.53 11.28
N ILE A 446 6.74 12.03 10.05
CA ILE A 446 6.64 12.86 8.85
C ILE A 446 5.30 13.62 8.86
N TRP A 447 4.20 12.94 9.16
CA TRP A 447 2.90 13.59 9.23
C TRP A 447 2.82 14.64 10.33
N LEU A 448 3.44 14.41 11.49
CA LEU A 448 3.54 15.40 12.57
C LEU A 448 4.20 16.69 12.09
N VAL A 449 5.31 16.58 11.35
CA VAL A 449 6.00 17.74 10.79
C VAL A 449 5.12 18.45 9.77
N ILE A 450 4.49 17.70 8.85
CA ILE A 450 3.60 18.25 7.82
C ILE A 450 2.42 18.99 8.45
N VAL A 451 1.70 18.37 9.39
CA VAL A 451 0.49 18.96 9.97
C VAL A 451 0.81 20.17 10.84
N ILE A 452 1.94 20.20 11.55
CA ILE A 452 2.40 21.40 12.27
C ILE A 452 2.71 22.53 11.27
N ALA A 453 3.42 22.23 10.18
CA ALA A 453 3.74 23.22 9.15
C ALA A 453 2.46 23.78 8.49
N VAL A 454 1.55 22.90 8.07
CA VAL A 454 0.26 23.28 7.48
C VAL A 454 -0.57 24.10 8.46
N ALA A 455 -0.64 23.69 9.74
CA ALA A 455 -1.41 24.41 10.75
C ALA A 455 -0.83 25.79 11.07
N ALA A 456 0.50 25.91 11.14
CA ALA A 456 1.18 27.18 11.32
C ALA A 456 0.93 28.11 10.13
N LEU A 457 1.08 27.62 8.89
CA LEU A 457 0.83 28.38 7.67
C LEU A 457 -0.62 28.83 7.53
N ALA A 458 -1.57 27.91 7.77
CA ALA A 458 -3.01 28.18 7.73
C ALA A 458 -3.42 29.24 8.76
N SER A 459 -2.77 29.27 9.92
CA SER A 459 -3.08 30.21 11.01
C SER A 459 -2.32 31.53 10.91
N TYR A 460 -1.24 31.57 10.14
CA TYR A 460 -0.38 32.74 9.98
C TYR A 460 -1.10 33.92 9.32
N LEU A 461 -1.85 33.66 8.24
CA LEU A 461 -2.62 34.70 7.54
C LEU A 461 -3.69 35.35 8.44
N PRO A 462 -4.59 34.58 9.10
CA PRO A 462 -5.52 35.13 10.09
C PRO A 462 -4.82 35.89 11.22
N ALA A 463 -3.72 35.33 11.76
CA ALA A 463 -2.95 35.95 12.84
C ALA A 463 -2.37 37.31 12.43
N ARG A 464 -1.82 37.41 11.22
CA ARG A 464 -1.29 38.66 10.68
C ARG A 464 -2.39 39.71 10.55
N ASN A 465 -3.54 39.33 9.99
CA ASN A 465 -4.69 40.24 9.82
C ASN A 465 -5.22 40.71 11.19
N ALA A 466 -5.35 39.80 12.15
CA ALA A 466 -5.78 40.10 13.52
C ALA A 466 -4.87 41.14 14.19
N SER A 467 -3.56 40.97 14.05
CA SER A 467 -2.55 41.80 14.70
C SER A 467 -2.51 43.25 14.20
N ARG A 468 -3.05 43.50 13.00
CA ARG A 468 -3.10 44.81 12.35
C ARG A 468 -4.34 45.65 12.70
N LEU A 469 -5.38 45.05 13.26
CA LEU A 469 -6.63 45.74 13.63
C LEU A 469 -6.38 46.85 14.66
N THR A 470 -6.78 48.10 14.39
CA THR A 470 -6.54 49.22 15.32
C THR A 470 -7.56 49.29 16.47
N VAL A 471 -7.20 49.87 17.64
CA VAL A 471 -8.15 50.01 18.77
C VAL A 471 -9.40 50.79 18.36
N ARG A 472 -9.21 51.80 17.49
CA ARG A 472 -10.29 52.59 16.89
C ARG A 472 -11.20 51.76 16.00
N GLU A 473 -10.64 50.89 15.15
CA GLU A 473 -11.42 49.98 14.29
C GLU A 473 -12.25 48.98 15.09
N VAL A 474 -11.70 48.46 16.21
CA VAL A 474 -12.43 47.50 17.05
C VAL A 474 -13.60 48.14 17.80
N LEU A 475 -13.47 49.41 18.22
CA LEU A 475 -14.51 50.13 18.96
C LEU A 475 -15.57 50.78 18.06
N ALA A 476 -15.27 50.98 16.77
CA ALA A 476 -16.18 51.58 15.78
C ALA A 476 -17.00 50.54 15.00
N TYR A 477 -16.93 49.25 15.36
CA TYR A 477 -17.65 48.15 14.68
C TYR A 477 -19.08 47.90 15.23
N GLU A 478 -19.63 48.88 15.95
CA GLU A 478 -21.07 49.00 16.26
C GLU A 478 -21.67 50.12 15.40
#